data_AF-A0A844C2G8-F1
#
_entry.id   AF-A0A844C2G8-F1
#
_cell.length_a   1.000
_cell.length_b   1.000
_cell.length_c   1.000
_cell.angle_alpha   90.00
_cell.angle_beta   90.00
_cell.angle_gamma   90.00
#
_symmetry.space_group_name_H-M   'P 1'
#
loop_
_entity.id
_entity.type
_entity.pdbx_description
1 polymer ?
#
loop_
_entity_poly.entity_id
_entity_poly.type
_entity_poly.pdbx_seq_one_letter_code
_entity_poly.pdbx_strand_id
1 'polypeptide(L)'
;MDRSDAGHALSNTQIKYSLIEATLNEAGNLLSLYWLCKVAGVSRSGYYNWLNVTRPNQQQRDQADQEDFKTILKAFFKHRYQKGSRSIHMTLLHERTVMNRKKILRLMRKYGLYCKHRRPRTRKRIIRETQEHSIKPNLVQRQFKAFGPRTVLLTDITYCLYGQDKRAYLST
;
A
#
# COMPACT_ATOMS: atom_id res chain seq x y z
N MET A 1 -9.32 18.95 34.05
CA MET A 1 -8.89 18.38 32.75
C MET A 1 -10.00 18.73 31.78
N ASP A 2 -9.97 19.98 31.33
CA ASP A 2 -11.11 20.62 30.70
C ASP A 2 -11.19 20.22 29.24
N ARG A 3 -12.25 19.46 28.92
CA ARG A 3 -12.78 19.38 27.56
C ARG A 3 -13.56 20.68 27.33
N SER A 4 -12.85 21.73 26.92
CA SER A 4 -13.47 22.96 26.46
C SER A 4 -14.06 22.73 25.06
N ASP A 5 -15.38 22.86 25.00
CA ASP A 5 -16.19 22.97 23.80
C ASP A 5 -15.67 24.10 22.90
N ALA A 6 -14.83 23.76 21.93
CA ALA A 6 -14.49 24.65 20.83
C ALA A 6 -15.60 24.54 19.76
N GLY A 7 -16.76 25.12 20.06
CA GLY A 7 -17.73 25.48 19.03
C GLY A 7 -17.01 26.31 17.97
N HIS A 8 -16.83 25.75 16.78
CA HIS A 8 -16.15 26.41 15.67
C HIS A 8 -16.94 27.67 15.29
N ALA A 9 -16.54 28.83 15.80
CA ALA A 9 -16.96 30.10 15.25
C ALA A 9 -16.54 30.12 13.77
N LEU A 10 -17.52 30.25 12.86
CA LEU A 10 -17.27 30.31 11.42
C LEU A 10 -16.26 31.42 11.15
N SER A 11 -15.17 31.09 10.47
CA SER A 11 -14.17 32.09 10.07
C SER A 11 -14.86 33.21 9.29
N ASN A 12 -14.44 34.46 9.49
CA ASN A 12 -14.99 35.63 8.78
C ASN A 12 -15.04 35.42 7.24
N THR A 13 -14.10 34.62 6.71
CA THR A 13 -14.07 34.20 5.30
C THR A 13 -15.19 33.22 4.92
N GLN A 14 -15.54 32.28 5.79
CA GLN A 14 -16.64 31.33 5.56
C GLN A 14 -18.01 32.04 5.53
N ILE A 15 -18.19 33.05 6.39
CA ILE A 15 -19.40 33.90 6.41
C ILE A 15 -19.53 34.67 5.09
N LYS A 16 -18.43 35.21 4.57
CA LYS A 16 -18.40 35.86 3.24
C LYS A 16 -18.81 34.90 2.13
N TYR A 17 -18.31 33.66 2.14
CA TYR A 17 -18.68 32.67 1.13
C TYR A 17 -20.14 32.22 1.23
N SER A 18 -20.71 32.08 2.44
CA SER A 18 -22.13 31.76 2.59
C SER A 18 -23.05 32.89 2.09
N LEU A 19 -22.63 34.15 2.27
CA LEU A 19 -23.39 35.30 1.76
C LEU A 19 -23.34 35.37 0.22
N ILE A 20 -22.18 35.05 -0.37
CA ILE A 20 -22.03 34.91 -1.83
C ILE A 20 -22.94 33.78 -2.37
N GLU A 21 -23.02 32.65 -1.67
CA GLU A 21 -23.92 31.54 -2.06
C GLU A 21 -25.40 31.93 -1.98
N ALA A 22 -25.80 32.65 -0.92
CA ALA A 22 -27.17 33.11 -0.75
C ALA A 22 -27.58 34.08 -1.86
N THR A 23 -26.73 35.08 -2.14
CA THR A 23 -26.98 36.06 -3.21
C THR A 23 -26.99 35.43 -4.60
N LEU A 24 -26.20 34.38 -4.86
CA LEU A 24 -26.25 33.64 -6.13
C LEU A 24 -27.57 32.87 -6.33
N ASN A 25 -28.22 32.43 -5.25
CA ASN A 25 -29.47 31.67 -5.31
C ASN A 25 -30.74 32.56 -5.30
N GLU A 26 -30.61 33.87 -5.11
CA GLU A 26 -31.73 34.81 -5.18
C GLU A 26 -32.23 34.99 -6.63
N ALA A 27 -33.54 34.87 -6.82
CA ALA A 27 -34.20 35.07 -8.11
C ALA A 27 -34.16 36.55 -8.49
N GLY A 28 -33.26 36.91 -9.41
CA GLY A 28 -33.04 38.29 -9.86
C GLY A 28 -31.57 38.73 -9.90
N ASN A 29 -30.64 37.84 -9.54
CA ASN A 29 -29.23 38.18 -9.56
C ASN A 29 -28.68 38.29 -11.00
N LEU A 30 -28.14 39.47 -11.34
CA LEU A 30 -27.48 39.78 -12.62
C LEU A 30 -25.94 39.73 -12.52
N LEU A 31 -25.40 39.56 -11.31
CA LEU A 31 -23.96 39.62 -11.03
C LEU A 31 -23.31 38.24 -11.18
N SER A 32 -22.18 38.22 -11.90
CA SER A 32 -21.32 37.04 -11.98
C SER A 32 -20.60 36.79 -10.64
N LEU A 33 -20.34 35.52 -10.32
CA LEU A 33 -19.49 35.09 -9.19
C LEU A 33 -18.17 35.87 -9.10
N TYR A 34 -17.57 36.25 -10.24
CA TYR A 34 -16.37 37.08 -10.27
C TYR A 34 -16.56 38.42 -9.55
N TRP A 35 -17.67 39.11 -9.81
CA TRP A 35 -18.00 40.39 -9.20
C TRP A 35 -18.28 40.26 -7.72
N LEU A 36 -19.04 39.23 -7.32
CA LEU A 36 -19.34 38.96 -5.90
C LEU A 36 -18.07 38.66 -5.09
N CYS A 37 -17.16 37.83 -5.62
CA CYS A 37 -15.88 37.55 -4.97
C CYS A 37 -15.00 38.81 -4.90
N LYS A 38 -15.00 39.65 -5.94
CA LYS A 38 -14.22 40.90 -5.99
C LYS A 38 -14.71 41.90 -4.95
N VAL A 39 -16.02 42.07 -4.79
CA VAL A 39 -16.63 42.97 -3.79
C VAL A 39 -16.37 42.48 -2.37
N ALA A 40 -16.49 41.18 -2.11
CA ALA A 40 -16.24 40.60 -0.79
C ALA A 40 -14.74 40.50 -0.42
N GLY A 41 -13.83 40.77 -1.37
CA GLY A 41 -12.39 40.70 -1.18
C GLY A 41 -11.87 39.27 -0.98
N VAL A 42 -12.49 38.28 -1.64
CA VAL A 42 -12.15 36.86 -1.52
C VAL A 42 -11.79 36.25 -2.87
N SER A 43 -10.99 35.18 -2.87
CA SER A 43 -10.62 34.49 -4.10
C SER A 43 -11.73 33.55 -4.59
N ARG A 44 -11.90 33.45 -5.90
CA ARG A 44 -12.82 32.46 -6.52
C ARG A 44 -12.42 31.01 -6.18
N SER A 45 -11.12 30.72 -6.14
CA SER A 45 -10.62 29.39 -5.78
C SER A 45 -10.96 29.03 -4.33
N GLY A 46 -10.89 29.99 -3.42
CA GLY A 46 -11.32 29.84 -2.04
C GLY A 46 -12.82 29.54 -1.91
N TYR A 47 -13.67 30.23 -2.70
CA TYR A 47 -15.11 29.95 -2.76
C TYR A 47 -15.40 28.52 -3.22
N TYR A 48 -14.80 28.05 -4.32
CA TYR A 48 -15.00 26.67 -4.78
C TYR A 48 -14.47 25.62 -3.80
N ASN A 49 -13.36 25.91 -3.10
CA ASN A 49 -12.87 25.05 -2.03
C ASN A 49 -13.87 25.00 -0.87
N TRP A 50 -14.37 26.15 -0.42
CA TRP A 50 -15.41 26.20 0.61
C TRP A 50 -16.66 25.44 0.19
N LEU A 51 -17.11 25.62 -1.05
CA LEU A 51 -18.27 24.95 -1.61
C LEU A 51 -18.08 23.42 -1.69
N ASN A 52 -16.86 22.96 -2.00
CA ASN A 52 -16.50 21.54 -1.97
C ASN A 52 -16.47 20.95 -0.54
N VAL A 53 -16.09 21.76 0.46
CA VAL A 53 -16.03 21.35 1.87
C VAL A 53 -17.42 21.37 2.53
N THR A 54 -18.23 22.38 2.24
CA THR A 54 -19.55 22.61 2.85
C THR A 54 -20.63 21.71 2.25
N ARG A 55 -20.51 21.27 0.99
CA ARG A 55 -21.49 20.38 0.38
C ARG A 55 -21.50 18.99 1.05
N PRO A 56 -22.68 18.34 1.15
CA PRO A 56 -22.86 17.03 1.81
C PRO A 56 -22.01 15.88 1.22
N ASN A 57 -21.41 16.11 0.05
CA ASN A 57 -20.49 15.19 -0.59
C ASN A 57 -19.27 14.83 0.27
N GLN A 58 -18.81 15.71 1.17
CA GLN A 58 -17.63 15.39 1.99
C GLN A 58 -17.91 14.27 2.99
N GLN A 59 -19.04 14.34 3.71
CA GLN A 59 -19.44 13.28 4.66
C GLN A 59 -19.66 11.95 3.94
N GLN A 60 -20.31 11.96 2.77
CA GLN A 60 -20.52 10.75 1.97
C GLN A 60 -19.20 10.17 1.46
N ARG A 61 -18.25 11.02 1.02
CA ARG A 61 -16.92 10.59 0.60
C ARG A 61 -16.11 10.01 1.74
N ASP A 62 -16.20 10.60 2.93
CA ASP A 62 -15.50 10.08 4.11
C ASP A 62 -16.10 8.76 4.60
N GLN A 63 -17.43 8.59 4.53
CA GLN A 63 -18.09 7.31 4.77
C GLN A 63 -17.65 6.25 3.75
N ALA A 64 -17.62 6.59 2.45
CA ALA A 64 -17.13 5.68 1.42
C ALA A 64 -15.67 5.28 1.65
N ASP A 65 -14.80 6.26 1.96
CA ASP A 65 -13.39 6.02 2.31
C ASP A 65 -13.24 5.10 3.53
N GLN A 66 -14.13 5.21 4.53
CA GLN A 66 -14.15 4.32 5.70
C GLN A 66 -14.53 2.89 5.32
N GLU A 67 -15.55 2.70 4.49
CA GLU A 67 -15.96 1.36 4.01
C GLU A 67 -14.87 0.70 3.16
N ASP A 68 -14.25 1.48 2.26
CA ASP A 68 -13.09 1.04 1.49
C ASP A 68 -11.93 0.63 2.41
N PHE A 69 -11.69 1.41 3.47
CA PHE A 69 -10.64 1.13 4.43
C PHE A 69 -10.89 -0.16 5.21
N LYS A 70 -12.14 -0.47 5.59
CA LYS A 70 -12.48 -1.76 6.23
C LYS A 70 -12.11 -2.94 5.33
N THR A 71 -12.35 -2.81 4.03
CA THR A 71 -12.00 -3.84 3.05
C THR A 71 -10.47 -4.00 2.93
N ILE A 72 -9.74 -2.87 2.89
CA ILE A 72 -8.27 -2.86 2.92
C ILE A 72 -7.74 -3.53 4.20
N LEU A 73 -8.35 -3.25 5.35
CA LEU A 73 -7.95 -3.78 6.65
C LEU A 73 -8.12 -5.30 6.70
N LYS A 74 -9.25 -5.81 6.18
CA LYS A 74 -9.49 -7.26 6.04
C LYS A 74 -8.42 -7.92 5.17
N ALA A 75 -8.11 -7.34 4.02
CA ALA A 75 -7.08 -7.84 3.12
C ALA A 75 -5.66 -7.76 3.73
N PHE A 76 -5.40 -6.76 4.58
CA PHE A 76 -4.13 -6.58 5.29
C PHE A 76 -3.88 -7.70 6.30
N PHE A 77 -4.90 -8.11 7.06
CA PHE A 77 -4.81 -9.16 8.09
C PHE A 77 -5.11 -10.58 7.60
N LYS A 78 -5.48 -10.76 6.33
CA LYS A 78 -5.79 -12.08 5.75
C LYS A 78 -4.67 -13.12 5.91
N HIS A 79 -3.42 -12.70 6.00
CA HIS A 79 -2.27 -13.59 6.16
C HIS A 79 -1.43 -13.23 7.38
N ARG A 80 -0.57 -14.17 7.82
CA ARG A 80 0.26 -14.03 9.03
C ARG A 80 1.33 -12.92 8.97
N TYR A 81 1.45 -12.19 7.87
CA TYR A 81 2.41 -11.10 7.71
C TYR A 81 1.75 -9.87 7.09
N GLN A 82 2.22 -8.69 7.49
CA GLN A 82 1.71 -7.40 7.01
C GLN A 82 1.99 -7.23 5.51
N LYS A 83 0.95 -6.88 4.74
CA LYS A 83 1.00 -6.76 3.28
C LYS A 83 1.00 -5.31 2.81
N GLY A 84 1.93 -4.96 1.93
CA GLY A 84 1.97 -3.64 1.30
C GLY A 84 0.85 -3.40 0.29
N SER A 85 0.72 -2.17 -0.19
CA SER A 85 -0.34 -1.74 -1.12
C SER A 85 -0.47 -2.61 -2.37
N ARG A 86 0.65 -3.08 -2.95
CA ARG A 86 0.64 -4.00 -4.10
C ARG A 86 0.01 -5.35 -3.74
N SER A 87 0.39 -5.93 -2.62
CA SER A 87 -0.12 -7.23 -2.18
C SER A 87 -1.58 -7.17 -1.75
N ILE A 88 -2.00 -6.05 -1.14
CA ILE A 88 -3.42 -5.77 -0.84
C ILE A 88 -4.21 -5.70 -2.14
N HIS A 89 -3.75 -4.91 -3.13
CA HIS A 89 -4.41 -4.81 -4.43
C HIS A 89 -4.63 -6.18 -5.09
N MET A 90 -3.60 -7.03 -5.10
CA MET A 90 -3.72 -8.39 -5.65
C MET A 90 -4.70 -9.26 -4.85
N THR A 91 -4.74 -9.08 -3.52
CA THR A 91 -5.69 -9.81 -2.65
C THR A 91 -7.13 -9.40 -2.97
N LEU A 92 -7.38 -8.10 -3.11
CA LEU A 92 -8.69 -7.56 -3.48
C LEU A 92 -9.12 -7.99 -4.88
N LEU A 93 -8.19 -8.03 -5.83
CA LEU A 93 -8.47 -8.49 -7.20
C LEU A 93 -8.91 -9.97 -7.23
N HIS A 94 -8.28 -10.83 -6.42
CA HIS A 94 -8.72 -12.21 -6.23
C HIS A 94 -10.11 -12.33 -5.57
N GLU A 95 -10.47 -11.36 -4.72
CA GLU A 95 -11.79 -11.26 -4.10
C GLU A 95 -12.82 -10.51 -4.98
N ARG A 96 -12.52 -10.32 -6.27
CA ARG A 96 -13.35 -9.61 -7.27
C ARG A 96 -13.66 -8.14 -6.92
N THR A 97 -12.87 -7.55 -6.03
CA THR A 97 -13.02 -6.13 -5.66
C THR A 97 -11.97 -5.29 -6.39
N VAL A 98 -12.41 -4.45 -7.33
CA VAL A 98 -11.51 -3.61 -8.12
C VAL A 98 -11.28 -2.27 -7.41
N MET A 99 -10.08 -2.08 -6.87
CA MET A 99 -9.68 -0.82 -6.24
C MET A 99 -8.32 -0.36 -6.77
N ASN A 100 -8.24 0.92 -7.16
CA ASN A 100 -6.98 1.51 -7.65
C ASN A 100 -5.91 1.49 -6.54
N ARG A 101 -4.70 1.02 -6.88
CA ARG A 101 -3.54 1.01 -5.98
C ARG A 101 -3.23 2.37 -5.36
N LYS A 102 -3.43 3.48 -6.08
CA LYS A 102 -3.24 4.85 -5.55
C LYS A 102 -4.25 5.18 -4.44
N LYS A 103 -5.50 4.74 -4.59
CA LYS A 103 -6.56 4.88 -3.55
C LYS A 103 -6.20 4.06 -2.32
N ILE A 104 -5.79 2.81 -2.49
CA ILE A 104 -5.31 1.95 -1.39
C ILE A 104 -4.17 2.64 -0.63
N LEU A 105 -3.16 3.15 -1.33
CA LEU A 105 -2.04 3.85 -0.71
C LEU A 105 -2.47 5.12 0.04
N ARG A 106 -3.39 5.91 -0.54
CA ARG A 106 -3.95 7.11 0.11
C ARG A 106 -4.66 6.74 1.41
N LEU A 107 -5.52 5.73 1.39
CA LEU A 107 -6.27 5.28 2.56
C LEU A 107 -5.36 4.67 3.63
N MET A 108 -4.40 3.84 3.23
CA MET A 108 -3.37 3.32 4.15
C MET A 108 -2.64 4.47 4.87
N ARG A 109 -2.25 5.53 4.16
CA ARG A 109 -1.62 6.71 4.78
C ARG A 109 -2.58 7.49 5.68
N LYS A 110 -3.82 7.74 5.22
CA LYS A 110 -4.87 8.45 5.97
C LYS A 110 -5.12 7.81 7.34
N TYR A 111 -5.13 6.48 7.42
CA TYR A 111 -5.43 5.72 8.63
C TYR A 111 -4.20 5.10 9.31
N GLY A 112 -2.97 5.49 8.92
CA GLY A 112 -1.74 5.05 9.59
C GLY A 112 -1.40 3.56 9.44
N LEU A 113 -1.86 2.90 8.36
CA LEU A 113 -1.59 1.49 8.09
C LEU A 113 -0.25 1.32 7.35
N TYR A 114 0.78 0.86 8.06
CA TYR A 114 2.13 0.67 7.50
C TYR A 114 2.58 -0.80 7.54
N CYS A 115 3.38 -1.19 6.54
CA CYS A 115 4.02 -2.49 6.51
C CYS A 115 5.46 -2.38 6.97
N LYS A 116 5.85 -3.22 7.92
CA LYS A 116 7.26 -3.38 8.28
C LYS A 116 8.04 -3.95 7.10
N HIS A 117 9.15 -3.29 6.74
CA HIS A 117 10.08 -3.83 5.76
C HIS A 117 10.69 -5.13 6.31
N ARG A 118 10.65 -6.21 5.53
CA ARG A 118 11.22 -7.50 5.93
C ARG A 118 12.73 -7.38 6.01
N ARG A 119 13.28 -7.36 7.22
CA ARG A 119 14.74 -7.42 7.42
C ARG A 119 15.25 -8.85 7.20
N PRO A 120 16.42 -9.03 6.55
CA PRO A 120 17.06 -10.32 6.48
C PRO A 120 17.35 -10.85 7.90
N ARG A 121 17.14 -12.14 8.12
CA ARG A 121 17.32 -12.76 9.44
C ARG A 121 18.81 -13.01 9.66
N THR A 122 19.44 -12.27 10.57
CA THR A 122 20.89 -12.31 10.87
C THR A 122 21.41 -13.73 11.08
N ARG A 123 20.66 -14.59 11.78
CA ARG A 123 21.02 -16.00 12.00
C ARG A 123 21.24 -16.81 10.73
N LYS A 124 20.44 -16.59 9.68
CA LYS A 124 20.62 -17.32 8.40
C LYS A 124 21.87 -16.85 7.65
N ARG A 125 22.23 -15.58 7.81
CA ARG A 125 23.46 -15.02 7.28
C ARG A 125 24.67 -15.60 8.00
N ILE A 126 24.64 -15.64 9.33
CA ILE A 126 25.68 -16.29 10.16
C ILE A 126 25.84 -17.77 9.78
N ILE A 127 24.76 -18.55 9.66
CA ILE A 127 24.85 -19.96 9.25
C ILE A 127 25.51 -20.11 7.87
N ARG A 128 25.21 -19.21 6.93
CA ARG A 128 25.81 -19.22 5.59
C ARG A 128 27.30 -18.89 5.64
N GLU A 129 27.67 -17.85 6.40
CA GLU A 129 29.07 -17.44 6.62
C GLU A 129 29.85 -18.51 7.40
N THR A 130 29.27 -19.15 8.41
CA THR A 130 29.90 -20.26 9.15
C THR A 130 30.02 -21.52 8.29
N GLN A 131 29.10 -21.76 7.35
CA GLN A 131 29.24 -22.84 6.36
C GLN A 131 30.34 -22.57 5.32
N GLU A 132 30.80 -21.33 5.14
CA GLU A 132 31.97 -21.06 4.28
C GLU A 132 33.22 -21.76 4.81
N HIS A 133 33.33 -21.99 6.12
CA HIS A 133 34.40 -22.80 6.73
C HIS A 133 34.30 -24.31 6.41
N SER A 134 33.18 -24.78 5.88
CA SER A 134 32.98 -26.17 5.44
C SER A 134 33.14 -26.37 3.93
N ILE A 135 33.48 -25.32 3.17
CA ILE A 135 33.72 -25.43 1.73
C ILE A 135 35.09 -26.09 1.53
N LYS A 136 35.10 -27.33 1.06
CA LYS A 136 36.33 -28.00 0.63
C LYS A 136 36.79 -27.39 -0.70
N PRO A 137 38.10 -27.23 -0.92
CA PRO A 137 38.61 -26.74 -2.20
C PRO A 137 38.19 -27.67 -3.33
N ASN A 138 37.77 -27.11 -4.47
CA ASN A 138 37.49 -27.89 -5.68
C ASN A 138 38.81 -28.36 -6.29
N LEU A 139 39.24 -29.56 -5.93
CA LEU A 139 40.50 -30.16 -6.40
C LEU A 139 40.50 -30.46 -7.91
N VAL A 140 39.33 -30.71 -8.50
CA VAL A 140 39.21 -31.06 -9.92
C VAL A 140 39.28 -29.82 -10.82
N GLN A 141 38.89 -28.64 -10.32
CA GLN A 141 38.91 -27.37 -11.07
C GLN A 141 38.31 -27.46 -12.49
N ARG A 142 37.30 -28.32 -12.70
CA ARG A 142 36.68 -28.64 -14.00
C ARG A 142 37.63 -29.27 -15.04
N GLN A 143 38.78 -29.79 -14.63
CA GLN A 143 39.78 -30.45 -15.47
C GLN A 143 39.51 -31.95 -15.63
N PHE A 144 38.40 -32.34 -16.26
CA PHE A 144 37.98 -33.75 -16.35
C PHE A 144 38.80 -34.62 -17.31
N LYS A 145 39.64 -34.01 -18.16
CA LYS A 145 40.44 -34.72 -19.18
C LYS A 145 41.94 -34.77 -18.85
N ALA A 146 42.40 -34.04 -17.84
CA ALA A 146 43.83 -33.83 -17.59
C ALA A 146 44.54 -35.05 -16.96
N PHE A 147 43.79 -35.95 -16.34
CA PHE A 147 44.35 -36.99 -15.45
C PHE A 147 44.33 -38.41 -16.05
N GLY A 148 43.88 -38.59 -17.30
CA GLY A 148 43.75 -39.90 -17.95
C GLY A 148 42.39 -40.60 -17.74
N PRO A 149 42.13 -41.73 -18.42
CA PRO A 149 40.86 -42.44 -18.33
C PRO A 149 40.66 -43.07 -16.94
N ARG A 150 39.42 -43.02 -16.43
CA ARG A 150 38.99 -43.55 -15.10
C ARG A 150 39.64 -42.89 -13.87
N THR A 151 40.32 -41.76 -14.02
CA THR A 151 41.00 -41.08 -12.89
C THR A 151 40.08 -40.15 -12.08
N VAL A 152 39.07 -39.56 -12.72
CA VAL A 152 38.04 -38.77 -12.05
C VAL A 152 36.70 -39.47 -12.24
N LEU A 153 36.10 -39.93 -11.14
CA LEU A 153 34.76 -40.51 -11.12
C LEU A 153 33.80 -39.50 -10.50
N LEU A 154 32.74 -39.19 -11.23
CA LEU A 154 31.67 -38.32 -10.78
C LEU A 154 30.45 -39.18 -10.54
N THR A 155 29.75 -38.92 -9.45
CA THR A 155 28.44 -39.52 -9.21
C THR A 155 27.39 -38.44 -9.05
N ASP A 156 26.29 -38.61 -9.74
CA ASP A 156 25.13 -37.73 -9.61
C ASP A 156 24.02 -38.46 -8.88
N ILE A 157 23.40 -37.76 -7.92
CA ILE A 157 22.27 -38.29 -7.16
C ILE A 157 20.98 -37.78 -7.80
N THR A 158 20.15 -38.70 -8.28
CA THR A 158 18.82 -38.39 -8.79
C THR A 158 17.77 -38.84 -7.78
N TYR A 159 16.91 -37.91 -7.35
CA TYR A 159 15.79 -38.22 -6.45
C TYR A 159 14.58 -38.70 -7.25
N CYS A 160 14.07 -39.88 -6.91
CA CYS A 160 12.86 -40.45 -7.49
C CYS A 160 11.74 -40.47 -6.44
N LEU A 161 10.62 -39.82 -6.78
CA LEU A 161 9.40 -39.86 -5.96
C LEU A 161 8.58 -41.09 -6.33
N TYR A 162 8.07 -41.82 -5.34
CA TYR A 162 7.18 -42.95 -5.57
C TYR A 162 6.19 -43.14 -4.42
N GLY A 163 5.00 -43.68 -4.74
CA GLY A 163 3.90 -43.76 -3.78
C GLY A 163 3.39 -42.40 -3.32
N GLN A 164 2.61 -42.36 -2.24
CA GLN A 164 1.98 -41.13 -1.75
C GLN A 164 2.94 -40.17 -1.02
N ASP A 165 4.08 -40.66 -0.51
CA ASP A 165 5.05 -39.78 0.18
C ASP A 165 6.47 -40.36 0.37
N LYS A 166 6.87 -41.31 -0.49
CA LYS A 166 8.20 -41.95 -0.37
C LYS A 166 9.18 -41.39 -1.41
N ARG A 167 10.46 -41.36 -1.03
CA ARG A 167 11.55 -40.89 -1.87
C ARG A 167 12.67 -41.92 -1.87
N ALA A 168 13.10 -42.32 -3.06
CA ALA A 168 14.33 -43.07 -3.28
C ALA A 168 15.36 -42.17 -3.96
N TYR A 169 16.62 -42.57 -3.93
CA TYR A 169 17.67 -41.95 -4.71
C TYR A 169 18.41 -43.00 -5.53
N LEU A 170 18.77 -42.62 -6.76
CA LEU A 170 19.65 -43.38 -7.64
C LEU A 170 20.98 -42.63 -7.68
N SER A 171 22.08 -43.38 -7.62
CA SER A 171 23.42 -42.87 -7.82
C SER A 171 24.04 -43.64 -8.98
N THR A 172 24.43 -42.93 -10.02
CA THR A 172 25.27 -43.43 -11.13
C THR A 172 26.68 -42.96 -10.91
#